data_AF-A0A1H4TR78-F1
#
_entry.id   AF-A0A1H4TR78-F1
#
_cell.length_a   1.000
_cell.length_b   1.000
_cell.length_c   1.000
_cell.angle_alpha   90.00
_cell.angle_beta   90.00
_cell.angle_gamma   90.00
#
_symmetry.space_group_name_H-M   'P 1'
#
loop_
_entity.id
_entity.type
_entity.pdbx_description
1 polymer ?
#
loop_
_entity_poly.entity_id
_entity_poly.type
_entity_poly.pdbx_seq_one_letter_code
_entity_poly.pdbx_strand_id
1 'polypeptide(L)'
;MTTSIPTPTKRELAEASMRRSWFPVARLCDLDKPQTATLLGVSLVIYRDGEGRISVQSRRCPHRGGDLSMGEVHQSSIGCPYHGWEFSSTDGSCSRIPSLADQGKIPPRASIATYPAVERFGHVWTVLEDPIRDMYEIEEWQGLDLEWLAADPIDSSVGVGVTIENFRDVAHFPFVHKVSMGPTPEIVEPLNVNRDGLDVWMDRPLDAGSGDWANDGDCMMRYRCSAPGLASITYHYEKLGRRVVAGFPSPIDYEHVKIFWGVANEVGYRGADLEECLRVEEMVYLEDIPIVEFIEPREIPWDSEFQEFSVPADLFTLNYRRSFTELMNRVKDGSHVNEFV
;
A
#
# COMPACT_ATOMS: atom_id res chain seq x y z
N MET A 1 25.09 -1.30 36.80
CA MET A 1 25.49 -1.78 35.47
C MET A 1 24.44 -1.28 34.49
N THR A 2 24.72 -0.20 33.78
CA THR A 2 23.86 0.30 32.70
C THR A 2 24.05 -0.62 31.50
N THR A 3 23.13 -1.55 31.30
CA THR A 3 23.03 -2.33 30.07
C THR A 3 22.72 -1.35 28.93
N SER A 4 23.70 -1.08 28.07
CA SER A 4 23.46 -0.32 26.84
C SER A 4 22.49 -1.12 25.97
N ILE A 5 21.34 -0.52 25.63
CA ILE A 5 20.43 -1.09 24.64
C ILE A 5 21.21 -1.15 23.31
N PRO A 6 21.27 -2.30 22.63
CA PRO A 6 21.96 -2.41 21.35
C PRO A 6 21.30 -1.49 20.32
N THR A 7 22.11 -0.87 19.46
CA THR A 7 21.62 -0.07 18.32
C THR A 7 20.81 -0.98 17.40
N PRO A 8 19.59 -0.59 16.98
CA PRO A 8 18.79 -1.40 16.09
C PRO A 8 19.48 -1.58 14.73
N THR A 9 19.31 -2.75 14.10
CA THR A 9 19.79 -2.99 12.74
C THR A 9 18.98 -2.17 11.72
N LYS A 10 19.45 -2.05 10.47
CA LYS A 10 18.66 -1.33 9.46
C LYS A 10 17.41 -2.10 9.08
N ARG A 11 17.43 -3.44 9.07
CA ARG A 11 16.22 -4.26 8.94
C ARG A 11 15.18 -3.91 10.00
N GLU A 12 15.59 -3.83 11.27
CA GLU A 12 14.70 -3.48 12.38
C GLU A 12 14.13 -2.06 12.22
N LEU A 13 14.96 -1.10 11.77
CA LEU A 13 14.50 0.26 11.47
C LEU A 13 13.55 0.32 10.27
N ALA A 14 13.76 -0.51 9.23
CA ALA A 14 12.86 -0.61 8.08
C ALA A 14 11.49 -1.14 8.51
N GLU A 15 11.44 -2.21 9.32
CA GLU A 15 10.17 -2.72 9.86
C GLU A 15 9.48 -1.69 10.74
N ALA A 16 10.21 -1.04 11.66
CA ALA A 16 9.67 0.02 12.51
C ALA A 16 9.11 1.21 11.69
N SER A 17 9.76 1.54 10.58
CA SER A 17 9.29 2.56 9.63
C SER A 17 7.99 2.16 8.94
N MET A 18 7.85 0.90 8.56
CA MET A 18 6.61 0.38 7.99
C MET A 18 5.48 0.36 9.03
N ARG A 19 5.74 0.01 10.30
CA ARG A 19 4.70 0.05 11.35
C ARG A 19 4.09 1.45 11.56
N ARG A 20 4.88 2.50 11.28
CA ARG A 20 4.50 3.92 11.35
C ARG A 20 4.11 4.53 10.00
N SER A 21 3.86 3.70 8.98
CA SER A 21 3.46 4.11 7.64
C SER A 21 2.06 3.61 7.29
N TRP A 22 1.37 4.37 6.43
CA TRP A 22 0.05 4.00 5.94
C TRP A 22 0.14 2.90 4.87
N PHE A 23 -0.67 1.86 5.04
CA PHE A 23 -0.84 0.77 4.07
C PHE A 23 -2.32 0.42 3.88
N PRO A 24 -2.72 -0.02 2.67
CA PRO A 24 -4.07 -0.49 2.44
C PRO A 24 -4.27 -1.88 3.04
N VAL A 25 -5.48 -2.12 3.53
CA VAL A 25 -5.86 -3.39 4.19
C VAL A 25 -7.17 -3.98 3.65
N ALA A 26 -7.94 -3.22 2.87
CA ALA A 26 -9.11 -3.69 2.17
C ALA A 26 -9.43 -2.79 0.97
N ARG A 27 -10.20 -3.30 0.02
CA ARG A 27 -10.83 -2.45 -1.01
C ARG A 27 -12.17 -1.97 -0.49
N LEU A 28 -12.57 -0.76 -0.88
CA LEU A 28 -13.85 -0.20 -0.46
C LEU A 28 -15.04 -1.02 -0.99
N CYS A 29 -14.92 -1.58 -2.20
CA CYS A 29 -15.93 -2.40 -2.84
C CYS A 29 -16.15 -3.77 -2.17
N ASP A 30 -15.22 -4.24 -1.31
CA ASP A 30 -15.36 -5.53 -0.62
C ASP A 30 -16.14 -5.42 0.71
N LEU A 31 -16.47 -4.20 1.16
CA LEU A 31 -16.96 -3.94 2.53
C LEU A 31 -18.46 -4.12 2.72
N ASP A 32 -19.12 -4.82 1.81
CA ASP A 32 -20.49 -5.35 2.02
C ASP A 32 -20.52 -6.40 3.14
N LYS A 33 -19.36 -6.95 3.50
CA LYS A 33 -19.16 -7.86 4.64
C LYS A 33 -17.81 -7.56 5.31
N PRO A 34 -17.59 -8.01 6.56
CA PRO A 34 -16.28 -7.91 7.19
C PRO A 34 -15.18 -8.58 6.36
N GLN A 35 -14.05 -7.89 6.26
CA GLN A 35 -12.85 -8.34 5.57
C GLN A 35 -11.72 -8.60 6.57
N THR A 36 -10.75 -9.42 6.16
CA THR A 36 -9.56 -9.73 6.97
C THR A 36 -8.31 -9.21 6.32
N ALA A 37 -7.37 -8.72 7.13
CA ALA A 37 -6.02 -8.42 6.68
C ALA A 37 -4.99 -8.88 7.72
N THR A 38 -3.75 -9.06 7.25
CA THR A 38 -2.58 -9.13 8.11
C THR A 38 -1.65 -8.00 7.68
N LEU A 39 -1.25 -7.15 8.63
CA LEU A 39 -0.30 -6.06 8.39
C LEU A 39 0.85 -6.21 9.38
N LEU A 40 2.06 -6.50 8.90
CA LEU A 40 3.27 -6.72 9.70
C LEU A 40 3.04 -7.67 10.88
N GLY A 41 2.37 -8.80 10.61
CA GLY A 41 2.00 -9.84 11.57
C GLY A 41 0.76 -9.54 12.44
N VAL A 42 0.18 -8.33 12.35
CA VAL A 42 -1.03 -7.97 13.09
C VAL A 42 -2.27 -8.41 12.31
N SER A 43 -3.07 -9.29 12.91
CA SER A 43 -4.36 -9.73 12.34
C SER A 43 -5.47 -8.70 12.57
N LEU A 44 -6.04 -8.21 11.48
CA LEU A 44 -7.05 -7.15 11.43
C LEU A 44 -8.40 -7.64 10.90
N VAL A 45 -9.47 -7.01 11.38
CA VAL A 45 -10.80 -7.06 10.79
C VAL A 45 -11.17 -5.66 10.33
N ILE A 46 -11.72 -5.55 9.12
CA ILE A 46 -12.14 -4.30 8.49
C ILE A 46 -13.61 -4.42 8.13
N TYR A 47 -14.44 -3.48 8.55
CA TYR A 47 -15.87 -3.53 8.28
C TYR A 47 -16.49 -2.13 8.27
N ARG A 48 -17.64 -2.01 7.60
CA ARG A 48 -18.49 -0.82 7.65
C ARG A 48 -19.54 -1.01 8.75
N ASP A 49 -19.61 -0.10 9.72
CA ASP A 49 -20.63 -0.14 10.77
C ASP A 49 -22.02 0.28 10.24
N GLY A 50 -23.05 0.20 11.08
CA GLY A 50 -24.42 0.55 10.69
C GLY A 50 -24.64 2.03 10.39
N GLU A 51 -23.71 2.91 10.76
CA GLU A 51 -23.69 4.33 10.42
C GLU A 51 -22.89 4.62 9.14
N GLY A 52 -22.31 3.58 8.52
CA GLY A 52 -21.51 3.70 7.31
C GLY A 52 -20.03 3.99 7.56
N ARG A 53 -19.56 4.05 8.82
CA ARG A 53 -18.15 4.31 9.14
C ARG A 53 -17.32 3.07 8.97
N ILE A 54 -16.11 3.23 8.43
CA ILE A 54 -15.14 2.14 8.36
C ILE A 54 -14.40 2.00 9.70
N SER A 55 -14.34 0.78 10.21
CA SER A 55 -13.56 0.42 11.40
C SER A 55 -12.48 -0.60 11.03
N VAL A 56 -11.26 -0.38 11.53
CA VAL A 56 -10.13 -1.31 11.44
C VAL A 56 -9.74 -1.70 12.86
N GLN A 57 -9.91 -2.97 13.22
CA GLN A 57 -9.72 -3.44 14.59
C GLN A 57 -8.96 -4.75 14.65
N SER A 58 -8.47 -5.14 15.83
CA SER A 58 -7.88 -6.47 16.02
C SER A 58 -8.94 -7.54 15.74
N ARG A 59 -8.60 -8.51 14.89
CA ARG A 59 -9.49 -9.61 14.51
C ARG A 59 -9.79 -10.56 15.67
N ARG A 60 -8.90 -10.64 16.67
CA ARG A 60 -8.93 -11.67 17.71
C ARG A 60 -9.73 -11.21 18.93
N CYS A 61 -10.86 -11.86 19.20
CA CYS A 61 -11.63 -11.60 20.42
C CYS A 61 -10.81 -11.92 21.69
N PRO A 62 -10.74 -11.00 22.68
CA PRO A 62 -9.93 -11.16 23.88
C PRO A 62 -10.45 -12.24 24.84
N HIS A 63 -11.71 -12.67 24.71
CA HIS A 63 -12.29 -13.70 25.57
C HIS A 63 -11.59 -15.05 25.39
N ARG A 64 -11.66 -15.62 24.18
CA ARG A 64 -11.10 -16.95 23.84
C ARG A 64 -10.52 -17.04 22.42
N GLY A 65 -10.22 -15.91 21.79
CA GLY A 65 -9.58 -15.88 20.47
C GLY A 65 -10.51 -16.13 19.29
N GLY A 66 -11.82 -15.97 19.46
CA GLY A 66 -12.76 -16.04 18.33
C GLY A 66 -12.41 -15.03 17.24
N ASP A 67 -12.57 -15.43 15.98
CA ASP A 67 -12.31 -14.59 14.81
C ASP A 67 -13.51 -13.66 14.57
N LEU A 68 -13.31 -12.35 14.77
CA LEU A 68 -14.37 -11.35 14.62
C LEU A 68 -14.80 -11.16 13.17
N SER A 69 -14.00 -11.54 12.17
CA SER A 69 -14.41 -11.45 10.75
C SER A 69 -15.55 -12.41 10.40
N MET A 70 -15.74 -13.46 11.20
CA MET A 70 -16.86 -14.40 11.10
C MET A 70 -18.07 -13.96 11.94
N GLY A 71 -17.98 -12.78 12.57
CA GLY A 71 -19.01 -12.21 13.42
C GLY A 71 -20.09 -11.44 12.65
N GLU A 72 -20.95 -10.78 13.40
CA GLU A 72 -22.00 -9.92 12.86
C GLU A 72 -21.71 -8.45 13.20
N VAL A 73 -21.86 -7.58 12.22
CA VAL A 73 -21.82 -6.13 12.45
C VAL A 73 -23.18 -5.69 12.95
N HIS A 74 -23.20 -5.08 14.13
CA HIS A 74 -24.34 -4.36 14.67
C HIS A 74 -24.16 -2.86 14.43
N GLN A 75 -25.20 -2.06 14.75
CA GLN A 75 -25.24 -0.62 14.46
C GLN A 75 -23.93 0.12 14.76
N SER A 76 -23.31 -0.13 15.91
CA SER A 76 -22.07 0.53 16.34
C SER A 76 -21.05 -0.43 16.98
N SER A 77 -21.12 -1.73 16.64
CA SER A 77 -20.26 -2.75 17.23
C SER A 77 -20.09 -3.96 16.33
N ILE A 78 -19.04 -4.75 16.56
CA ILE A 78 -18.88 -6.09 15.99
C ILE A 78 -19.08 -7.16 17.06
N GLY A 79 -19.99 -8.09 16.79
CA GLY A 79 -20.34 -9.21 17.66
C GLY A 79 -19.47 -10.43 17.36
N CYS A 80 -18.78 -10.95 18.38
CA CYS A 80 -17.97 -12.16 18.26
C CYS A 80 -18.86 -13.40 18.00
N PRO A 81 -18.55 -14.23 16.98
CA PRO A 81 -19.40 -15.36 16.62
C PRO A 81 -19.42 -16.48 17.66
N TYR A 82 -18.49 -16.47 18.62
CA TYR A 82 -18.38 -17.56 19.59
C TYR A 82 -19.36 -17.40 20.77
N HIS A 83 -19.29 -16.26 21.47
CA HIS A 83 -20.11 -16.01 22.66
C HIS A 83 -20.88 -14.69 22.59
N GLY A 84 -20.92 -14.05 21.41
CA GLY A 84 -21.65 -12.81 21.16
C GLY A 84 -21.11 -11.58 21.92
N TRP A 85 -19.86 -11.59 22.38
CA TRP A 85 -19.26 -10.38 22.95
C TRP A 85 -19.18 -9.31 21.87
N GLU A 86 -19.73 -8.14 22.14
CA GLU A 86 -19.75 -7.02 21.20
C GLU A 86 -18.69 -6.00 21.57
N PHE A 87 -18.00 -5.49 20.55
CA PHE A 87 -16.96 -4.47 20.69
C PHE A 87 -17.32 -3.25 19.86
N SER A 88 -17.29 -2.08 20.49
CA SER A 88 -17.57 -0.77 19.88
C SER A 88 -16.73 -0.54 18.62
N SER A 89 -17.36 -0.07 17.54
CA SER A 89 -16.67 0.23 16.27
C SER A 89 -15.74 1.44 16.37
N THR A 90 -15.89 2.28 17.39
CA THR A 90 -15.13 3.53 17.56
C THR A 90 -13.86 3.36 18.40
N ASP A 91 -13.96 2.69 19.54
CA ASP A 91 -12.86 2.58 20.52
C ASP A 91 -12.50 1.13 20.88
N GLY A 92 -13.23 0.15 20.32
CA GLY A 92 -13.01 -1.27 20.59
C GLY A 92 -13.40 -1.72 21.99
N SER A 93 -14.01 -0.85 22.81
CA SER A 93 -14.49 -1.22 24.15
C SER A 93 -15.59 -2.28 24.07
N CYS A 94 -15.57 -3.25 24.98
CA CYS A 94 -16.63 -4.26 25.03
C CYS A 94 -17.92 -3.61 25.54
N SER A 95 -18.92 -3.48 24.67
CA SER A 95 -20.18 -2.82 24.97
C SER A 95 -21.24 -3.78 25.53
N ARG A 96 -21.13 -5.07 25.20
CA ARG A 96 -22.12 -6.08 25.60
C ARG A 96 -21.52 -7.47 25.73
N ILE A 97 -21.88 -8.17 26.80
CA ILE A 97 -21.62 -9.60 27.00
C ILE A 97 -22.96 -10.31 27.23
N PRO A 98 -23.49 -11.08 26.26
CA PRO A 98 -24.84 -11.64 26.33
C PRO A 98 -25.08 -12.56 27.54
N SER A 99 -24.05 -13.26 28.01
CA SER A 99 -24.14 -14.17 29.16
C SER A 99 -24.21 -13.47 30.51
N LEU A 100 -24.05 -12.13 30.58
CA LEU A 100 -24.17 -11.37 31.81
C LEU A 100 -25.57 -10.74 31.92
N ALA A 101 -26.27 -11.02 33.03
CA ALA A 101 -27.54 -10.33 33.31
C ALA A 101 -27.33 -8.84 33.64
N ASP A 102 -26.25 -8.54 34.36
CA ASP A 102 -25.84 -7.18 34.73
C ASP A 102 -24.64 -6.75 33.87
N GLN A 103 -24.90 -5.93 32.84
CA GLN A 103 -23.88 -5.41 31.92
C GLN A 103 -22.91 -4.44 32.62
N GLY A 104 -23.23 -3.93 33.81
CA GLY A 104 -22.31 -3.13 34.62
C GLY A 104 -21.10 -3.92 35.14
N LYS A 105 -21.11 -5.26 34.97
CA LYS A 105 -20.01 -6.16 35.34
C LYS A 105 -19.09 -6.55 34.19
N ILE A 106 -19.26 -5.94 33.01
CA ILE A 106 -18.28 -6.11 31.93
C ILE A 106 -16.89 -5.70 32.46
N PRO A 107 -15.84 -6.54 32.28
CA PRO A 107 -14.51 -6.19 32.74
C PRO A 107 -14.05 -4.85 32.11
N PRO A 108 -13.62 -3.85 32.88
CA PRO A 108 -13.28 -2.52 32.33
C PRO A 108 -12.15 -2.51 31.28
N ARG A 109 -11.34 -3.57 31.24
CA ARG A 109 -10.25 -3.74 30.26
C ARG A 109 -10.62 -4.63 29.07
N ALA A 110 -11.86 -5.15 29.01
CA ALA A 110 -12.33 -5.92 27.88
C ALA A 110 -12.47 -4.99 26.68
N SER A 111 -11.48 -5.03 25.78
CA SER A 111 -11.42 -4.22 24.58
C SER A 111 -10.60 -4.92 23.51
N ILE A 112 -10.76 -4.49 22.27
CA ILE A 112 -9.89 -4.82 21.13
C ILE A 112 -9.16 -3.56 20.69
N ALA A 113 -7.95 -3.73 20.15
CA ALA A 113 -7.25 -2.61 19.54
C ALA A 113 -8.02 -2.08 18.33
N THR A 114 -8.08 -0.77 18.18
CA THR A 114 -8.64 -0.06 17.02
C THR A 114 -7.52 0.75 16.39
N TYR A 115 -7.51 0.81 15.06
CA TYR A 115 -6.50 1.50 14.28
C TYR A 115 -7.15 2.61 13.44
N PRO A 116 -6.44 3.71 13.16
CA PRO A 116 -6.95 4.76 12.27
C PRO A 116 -7.33 4.20 10.90
N ALA A 117 -8.49 4.60 10.39
CA ALA A 117 -8.97 4.19 9.07
C ALA A 117 -9.11 5.41 8.15
N VAL A 118 -8.54 5.32 6.95
CA VAL A 118 -8.66 6.35 5.90
C VAL A 118 -9.16 5.73 4.61
N GLU A 119 -10.25 6.25 4.06
CA GLU A 119 -10.74 5.88 2.73
C GLU A 119 -10.02 6.74 1.68
N ARG A 120 -9.20 6.12 0.83
CA ARG A 120 -8.46 6.84 -0.23
C ARG A 120 -8.05 5.88 -1.36
N PHE A 121 -8.05 6.38 -2.59
CA PHE A 121 -7.63 5.65 -3.80
C PHE A 121 -8.37 4.31 -4.01
N GLY A 122 -9.66 4.23 -3.66
CA GLY A 122 -10.46 2.99 -3.76
C GLY A 122 -10.24 1.98 -2.62
N HIS A 123 -9.44 2.32 -1.62
CA HIS A 123 -9.01 1.41 -0.56
C HIS A 123 -9.26 1.97 0.85
N VAL A 124 -9.26 1.07 1.84
CA VAL A 124 -9.14 1.40 3.26
C VAL A 124 -7.69 1.29 3.67
N TRP A 125 -7.15 2.35 4.23
CA TRP A 125 -5.79 2.47 4.72
C TRP A 125 -5.77 2.49 6.24
N THR A 126 -4.73 1.92 6.82
CA THR A 126 -4.45 1.97 8.25
C THR A 126 -2.96 2.14 8.52
N VAL A 127 -2.64 2.51 9.75
CA VAL A 127 -1.30 2.53 10.32
C VAL A 127 -1.33 1.82 11.67
N LEU A 128 -0.28 1.08 12.04
CA LEU A 128 -0.27 0.26 13.26
C LEU A 128 0.17 1.04 14.51
N GLU A 129 0.98 2.08 14.30
CA GLU A 129 1.57 2.92 15.33
C GLU A 129 1.39 4.41 14.97
N ASP A 130 1.97 5.32 15.77
CA ASP A 130 1.89 6.75 15.49
C ASP A 130 2.48 7.06 14.10
N PRO A 131 1.68 7.57 13.16
CA PRO A 131 2.11 7.77 11.79
C PRO A 131 3.25 8.79 11.74
N ILE A 132 4.26 8.50 10.93
CA ILE A 132 5.41 9.41 10.75
C ILE A 132 5.11 10.57 9.80
N ARG A 133 4.01 10.46 9.05
CA ARG A 133 3.44 11.48 8.19
C ARG A 133 1.95 11.26 8.00
N ASP A 134 1.27 12.29 7.55
CA ASP A 134 -0.11 12.19 7.10
C ASP A 134 -0.25 11.24 5.90
N MET A 135 -1.50 10.89 5.61
CA MET A 135 -1.86 10.06 4.47
C MET A 135 -1.31 10.65 3.17
N TYR A 136 -0.83 9.81 2.26
CA TYR A 136 -0.19 10.23 1.00
C TYR A 136 -0.99 11.31 0.26
N GLU A 137 -0.36 12.46 0.05
CA GLU A 137 -0.84 13.54 -0.83
C GLU A 137 0.09 13.63 -2.03
N ILE A 138 -0.47 13.36 -3.21
CA ILE A 138 0.28 13.36 -4.46
C ILE A 138 0.02 14.70 -5.15
N GLU A 139 1.04 15.54 -5.21
CA GLU A 139 0.95 16.92 -5.73
C GLU A 139 0.29 16.96 -7.12
N GLU A 140 0.62 16.00 -7.99
CA GLU A 140 0.10 15.97 -9.35
C GLU A 140 -1.38 15.59 -9.45
N TRP A 141 -1.93 15.01 -8.39
CA TRP A 141 -3.35 14.66 -8.29
C TRP A 141 -4.15 15.76 -7.60
N GLN A 142 -3.49 16.76 -7.01
CA GLN A 142 -4.18 17.86 -6.35
C GLN A 142 -4.99 18.67 -7.38
N GLY A 143 -6.27 18.86 -7.07
CA GLY A 143 -7.20 19.58 -7.95
C GLY A 143 -7.71 18.77 -9.15
N LEU A 144 -7.29 17.51 -9.32
CA LEU A 144 -7.90 16.59 -10.26
C LEU A 144 -9.12 15.92 -9.61
N ASP A 145 -10.21 15.79 -10.38
CA ASP A 145 -11.35 14.95 -10.01
C ASP A 145 -11.10 13.56 -10.60
N LEU A 146 -10.69 12.60 -9.77
CA LEU A 146 -10.26 11.27 -10.18
C LEU A 146 -11.27 10.21 -9.72
N GLU A 147 -11.81 9.45 -10.67
CA GLU A 147 -12.60 8.26 -10.40
C GLU A 147 -11.68 7.05 -10.31
N TRP A 148 -11.73 6.33 -9.18
CA TRP A 148 -10.84 5.20 -8.89
C TRP A 148 -11.55 3.85 -9.05
N LEU A 149 -10.85 2.88 -9.64
CA LEU A 149 -11.23 1.46 -9.64
C LEU A 149 -10.10 0.64 -9.00
N ALA A 150 -10.41 0.03 -7.85
CA ALA A 150 -9.49 -0.87 -7.15
C ALA A 150 -9.57 -2.29 -7.76
N ALA A 151 -8.42 -2.84 -8.13
CA ALA A 151 -8.31 -4.18 -8.69
C ALA A 151 -8.27 -5.27 -7.61
N ASP A 152 -8.41 -6.53 -8.00
CA ASP A 152 -8.19 -7.65 -7.07
C ASP A 152 -6.73 -7.62 -6.55
N PRO A 153 -6.50 -7.67 -5.22
CA PRO A 153 -5.15 -7.61 -4.69
C PRO A 153 -4.37 -8.89 -5.00
N ILE A 154 -3.08 -8.73 -5.25
CA ILE A 154 -2.18 -9.82 -5.65
C ILE A 154 -1.31 -10.20 -4.44
N ASP A 155 -1.20 -11.49 -4.13
CA ASP A 155 -0.23 -11.97 -3.14
C ASP A 155 1.16 -12.06 -3.77
N SER A 156 2.20 -11.59 -3.08
CA SER A 156 3.58 -11.63 -3.55
C SER A 156 4.55 -12.04 -2.45
N SER A 157 5.53 -12.88 -2.80
CA SER A 157 6.49 -13.47 -1.86
C SER A 157 7.77 -12.66 -1.66
N VAL A 158 7.69 -11.36 -1.91
CA VAL A 158 8.76 -10.38 -1.66
C VAL A 158 8.23 -9.23 -0.79
N GLY A 159 9.16 -8.50 -0.19
CA GLY A 159 8.90 -7.34 0.64
C GLY A 159 8.49 -6.09 -0.15
N VAL A 160 8.18 -5.04 0.59
CA VAL A 160 7.72 -3.74 0.08
C VAL A 160 8.78 -3.10 -0.80
N GLY A 161 10.05 -3.14 -0.40
CA GLY A 161 11.15 -2.54 -1.11
C GLY A 161 11.34 -3.14 -2.49
N VAL A 162 11.54 -4.45 -2.57
CA VAL A 162 11.68 -5.20 -3.83
C VAL A 162 10.45 -5.03 -4.73
N THR A 163 9.25 -5.02 -4.17
CA THR A 163 8.03 -4.78 -4.95
C THR A 163 8.06 -3.41 -5.62
N ILE A 164 8.36 -2.33 -4.88
CA ILE A 164 8.46 -0.97 -5.44
C ILE A 164 9.58 -0.87 -6.49
N GLU A 165 10.71 -1.55 -6.28
CA GLU A 165 11.82 -1.59 -7.24
C GLU A 165 11.42 -2.24 -8.55
N ASN A 166 10.71 -3.39 -8.51
CA ASN A 166 10.18 -4.03 -9.71
C ASN A 166 9.22 -3.12 -10.48
N PHE A 167 8.31 -2.43 -9.79
CA PHE A 167 7.44 -1.46 -10.47
C PHE A 167 8.23 -0.41 -11.24
N ARG A 168 9.36 0.05 -10.68
CA ARG A 168 10.08 1.25 -11.12
C ARG A 168 11.28 1.02 -12.02
N ASP A 169 11.77 -0.21 -12.06
CA ASP A 169 12.79 -0.56 -13.03
C ASP A 169 12.18 -0.50 -14.45
N VAL A 170 12.92 0.11 -15.36
CA VAL A 170 12.54 0.21 -16.78
C VAL A 170 13.41 -0.71 -17.63
N ALA A 171 14.49 -1.25 -17.06
CA ALA A 171 15.41 -2.14 -17.74
C ALA A 171 14.84 -3.55 -17.91
N HIS A 172 13.86 -3.96 -17.10
CA HIS A 172 13.25 -5.29 -17.21
C HIS A 172 12.18 -5.38 -18.31
N PHE A 173 11.63 -4.26 -18.77
CA PHE A 173 10.57 -4.20 -19.79
C PHE A 173 10.81 -5.11 -21.01
N PRO A 174 11.97 -5.05 -21.72
CA PRO A 174 12.20 -5.89 -22.91
C PRO A 174 12.33 -7.38 -22.62
N PHE A 175 12.55 -7.74 -21.35
CA PHE A 175 12.79 -9.12 -20.94
C PHE A 175 11.54 -9.77 -20.36
N VAL A 176 10.77 -9.02 -19.58
CA VAL A 176 9.60 -9.49 -18.83
C VAL A 176 8.30 -9.20 -19.59
N HIS A 177 8.10 -7.98 -20.11
CA HIS A 177 6.82 -7.52 -20.67
C HIS A 177 6.69 -7.74 -22.18
N LYS A 178 7.13 -8.90 -22.66
CA LYS A 178 7.16 -9.19 -24.11
C LYS A 178 5.77 -9.31 -24.71
N VAL A 179 4.77 -9.71 -23.90
CA VAL A 179 3.39 -9.87 -24.36
C VAL A 179 2.60 -8.58 -24.19
N SER A 180 2.66 -7.94 -23.02
CA SER A 180 1.85 -6.73 -22.76
C SER A 180 2.38 -5.46 -23.43
N MET A 181 3.71 -5.28 -23.51
CA MET A 181 4.34 -4.06 -24.03
C MET A 181 4.94 -4.23 -25.43
N GLY A 182 5.17 -5.46 -25.88
CA GLY A 182 5.80 -5.73 -27.18
C GLY A 182 7.29 -5.35 -27.20
N PRO A 183 7.87 -5.07 -28.39
CA PRO A 183 9.29 -4.76 -28.50
C PRO A 183 9.64 -3.39 -27.90
N THR A 184 10.36 -3.39 -26.77
CA THR A 184 10.94 -2.18 -26.17
C THR A 184 12.46 -2.16 -26.31
N PRO A 185 13.12 -0.98 -26.29
CA PRO A 185 14.57 -0.89 -26.33
C PRO A 185 15.24 -1.55 -25.12
N GLU A 186 16.34 -2.28 -25.36
CA GLU A 186 17.18 -2.84 -24.28
C GLU A 186 18.07 -1.79 -23.62
N ILE A 187 18.46 -0.75 -24.37
CA ILE A 187 19.30 0.33 -23.86
C ILE A 187 18.41 1.37 -23.21
N VAL A 188 18.56 1.54 -21.89
CA VAL A 188 17.89 2.59 -21.13
C VAL A 188 18.63 3.92 -21.34
N GLU A 189 17.93 4.91 -21.86
CA GLU A 189 18.44 6.28 -21.95
C GLU A 189 18.70 6.88 -20.56
N PRO A 190 19.61 7.86 -20.41
CA PRO A 190 19.90 8.47 -19.13
C PRO A 190 18.64 8.97 -18.40
N LEU A 191 18.42 8.46 -17.19
CA LEU A 191 17.25 8.82 -16.38
C LEU A 191 17.46 10.18 -15.70
N ASN A 192 16.46 11.04 -15.77
CA ASN A 192 16.41 12.30 -15.01
C ASN A 192 15.53 12.12 -13.77
N VAL A 193 16.10 11.54 -12.72
CA VAL A 193 15.39 11.21 -11.47
C VAL A 193 15.53 12.35 -10.46
N ASN A 194 14.39 12.82 -9.98
CA ASN A 194 14.29 13.81 -8.91
C ASN A 194 13.91 13.12 -7.60
N ARG A 195 14.33 13.70 -6.47
CA ARG A 195 13.95 13.26 -5.13
C ARG A 195 13.79 14.45 -4.21
N ASP A 196 12.68 14.48 -3.47
CA ASP A 196 12.47 15.39 -2.35
C ASP A 196 11.92 14.60 -1.15
N GLY A 197 12.67 14.61 -0.05
CA GLY A 197 12.37 13.80 1.12
C GLY A 197 12.10 12.32 0.81
N LEU A 198 10.85 11.91 0.98
CA LEU A 198 10.37 10.54 0.80
C LEU A 198 9.88 10.26 -0.63
N ASP A 199 9.78 11.27 -1.47
CA ASP A 199 9.19 11.22 -2.79
C ASP A 199 10.28 11.21 -3.87
N VAL A 200 10.12 10.34 -4.87
CA VAL A 200 11.02 10.16 -6.01
C VAL A 200 10.17 10.19 -7.27
N TRP A 201 10.59 10.95 -8.28
CA TRP A 201 9.85 11.01 -9.54
C TRP A 201 10.75 11.23 -10.76
N MET A 202 10.24 10.83 -11.92
CA MET A 202 10.81 11.16 -13.23
C MET A 202 9.70 11.29 -14.26
N ASP A 203 9.94 12.12 -15.27
CA ASP A 203 9.06 12.26 -16.43
C ASP A 203 9.69 11.55 -17.62
N ARG A 204 8.91 10.76 -18.36
CA ARG A 204 9.34 10.15 -19.63
C ARG A 204 8.24 10.26 -20.67
N PRO A 205 8.56 10.61 -21.93
CA PRO A 205 7.61 10.51 -23.01
C PRO A 205 7.26 9.04 -23.26
N LEU A 206 5.97 8.77 -23.49
CA LEU A 206 5.50 7.55 -24.12
C LEU A 206 5.22 7.88 -25.58
N ASP A 207 6.01 7.32 -26.48
CA ASP A 207 5.72 7.34 -27.91
C ASP A 207 4.75 6.19 -28.19
N ALA A 208 3.51 6.51 -28.55
CA ALA A 208 2.44 5.52 -28.70
C ALA A 208 2.70 4.49 -29.82
N GLY A 209 3.71 4.75 -30.66
CA GLY A 209 4.27 3.80 -31.61
C GLY A 209 3.22 3.15 -32.51
N SER A 210 3.45 1.88 -32.84
CA SER A 210 2.46 1.02 -33.52
C SER A 210 2.00 -0.08 -32.57
N GLY A 211 0.69 -0.31 -32.44
CA GLY A 211 0.11 -1.30 -31.52
C GLY A 211 -1.19 -0.79 -30.90
N ASP A 212 -1.67 -1.45 -29.85
CA ASP A 212 -2.94 -1.09 -29.18
C ASP A 212 -2.90 0.31 -28.54
N TRP A 213 -1.72 0.74 -28.09
CA TRP A 213 -1.47 2.08 -27.53
C TRP A 213 -1.47 3.21 -28.57
N ALA A 214 -1.35 2.89 -29.86
CA ALA A 214 -1.26 3.89 -30.94
C ALA A 214 -2.51 4.77 -31.05
N ASN A 215 -3.66 4.27 -30.61
CA ASN A 215 -4.92 5.01 -30.62
C ASN A 215 -5.00 6.10 -29.54
N ASP A 216 -4.29 5.92 -28.42
CA ASP A 216 -4.29 6.88 -27.32
C ASP A 216 -3.37 8.09 -27.61
N GLY A 217 -2.38 7.89 -28.48
CA GLY A 217 -1.42 8.90 -28.90
C GLY A 217 -0.33 9.17 -27.87
N ASP A 218 0.64 10.00 -28.25
CA ASP A 218 1.79 10.27 -27.38
C ASP A 218 1.36 10.98 -26.09
N CYS A 219 2.01 10.64 -24.99
CA CYS A 219 1.76 11.28 -23.70
C CYS A 219 3.03 11.44 -22.88
N MET A 220 2.94 12.28 -21.85
CA MET A 220 3.98 12.33 -20.82
C MET A 220 3.59 11.40 -19.67
N MET A 221 4.47 10.46 -19.33
CA MET A 221 4.33 9.61 -18.15
C MET A 221 5.12 10.22 -17.00
N ARG A 222 4.44 10.51 -15.90
CA ARG A 222 5.08 10.82 -14.63
C ARG A 222 5.12 9.57 -13.76
N TYR A 223 6.33 9.05 -13.60
CA TYR A 223 6.64 7.99 -12.66
C TYR A 223 6.87 8.59 -11.28
N ARG A 224 6.21 8.06 -10.26
CA ARG A 224 6.39 8.52 -8.87
C ARG A 224 6.40 7.35 -7.90
N CYS A 225 7.28 7.42 -6.91
CA CYS A 225 7.23 6.61 -5.71
C CYS A 225 7.30 7.47 -4.46
N SER A 226 6.68 6.98 -3.39
CA SER A 226 6.79 7.57 -2.07
C SER A 226 7.06 6.48 -1.05
N ALA A 227 8.20 6.54 -0.38
CA ALA A 227 8.59 5.49 0.55
C ALA A 227 7.63 5.42 1.78
N PRO A 228 7.24 4.23 2.24
CA PRO A 228 7.72 2.94 1.77
C PRO A 228 6.84 2.31 0.67
N GLY A 229 5.55 2.61 0.61
CA GLY A 229 4.57 1.70 -0.01
C GLY A 229 3.70 2.29 -1.12
N LEU A 230 4.15 3.33 -1.83
CA LEU A 230 3.39 3.90 -2.95
C LEU A 230 4.25 3.96 -4.21
N ALA A 231 3.74 3.41 -5.31
CA ALA A 231 4.25 3.59 -6.66
C ALA A 231 3.10 3.97 -7.60
N SER A 232 3.35 4.86 -8.55
CA SER A 232 2.34 5.23 -9.55
C SER A 232 2.96 5.69 -10.86
N ILE A 233 2.15 5.63 -11.91
CA ILE A 233 2.38 6.29 -13.19
C ILE A 233 1.15 7.14 -13.47
N THR A 234 1.36 8.45 -13.65
CA THR A 234 0.32 9.35 -14.15
C THR A 234 0.58 9.63 -15.62
N TYR A 235 -0.38 9.30 -16.47
CA TYR A 235 -0.32 9.57 -17.89
C TYR A 235 -1.01 10.90 -18.19
N HIS A 236 -0.29 11.80 -18.85
CA HIS A 236 -0.77 13.13 -19.21
C HIS A 236 -0.95 13.19 -20.73
N TYR A 237 -2.16 12.90 -21.20
CA TYR A 237 -2.51 13.02 -22.61
C TYR A 237 -3.03 14.43 -22.90
N GLU A 238 -2.51 15.07 -23.95
CA GLU A 238 -2.97 16.41 -24.36
C GLU A 238 -4.47 16.42 -24.72
N LYS A 239 -4.98 15.34 -25.33
CA LYS A 239 -6.34 15.27 -25.86
C LYS A 239 -7.29 14.42 -25.01
N LEU A 240 -6.78 13.42 -24.31
CA LEU A 240 -7.61 12.46 -23.59
C LEU A 240 -7.83 12.87 -22.13
N GLY A 241 -6.94 13.66 -21.53
CA GLY A 241 -6.96 13.97 -20.10
C GLY A 241 -5.93 13.15 -19.32
N ARG A 242 -6.10 13.03 -18.00
CA ARG A 242 -5.21 12.21 -17.17
C ARG A 242 -5.82 10.84 -16.86
N ARG A 243 -4.94 9.83 -16.83
CA ARG A 243 -5.20 8.56 -16.16
C ARG A 243 -4.02 8.16 -15.27
N VAL A 244 -4.29 7.33 -14.29
CA VAL A 244 -3.33 6.88 -13.27
C VAL A 244 -3.38 5.36 -13.19
N VAL A 245 -2.22 4.74 -13.01
CA VAL A 245 -2.10 3.42 -12.41
C VAL A 245 -1.27 3.58 -11.13
N ALA A 246 -1.70 2.94 -10.04
CA ALA A 246 -1.01 3.01 -8.76
C ALA A 246 -1.00 1.65 -8.06
N GLY A 247 0.16 1.32 -7.49
CA GLY A 247 0.42 0.13 -6.68
C GLY A 247 0.80 0.50 -5.26
N PHE A 248 0.29 -0.28 -4.32
CA PHE A 248 0.37 -0.08 -2.89
C PHE A 248 0.71 -1.40 -2.17
N PRO A 249 1.97 -1.88 -2.25
CA PRO A 249 2.38 -3.11 -1.58
C PRO A 249 2.22 -2.99 -0.07
N SER A 250 1.28 -3.76 0.48
CA SER A 250 0.95 -3.81 1.90
C SER A 250 1.67 -5.00 2.57
N PRO A 251 2.59 -4.79 3.51
CA PRO A 251 3.38 -5.87 4.10
C PRO A 251 2.54 -6.78 5.00
N ILE A 252 2.39 -8.04 4.61
CA ILE A 252 1.85 -9.09 5.48
C ILE A 252 2.84 -9.35 6.62
N ASP A 253 4.11 -9.48 6.25
CA ASP A 253 5.27 -9.48 7.13
C ASP A 253 6.44 -8.76 6.42
N TYR A 254 7.67 -8.97 6.88
CA TYR A 254 8.84 -8.28 6.34
C TYR A 254 9.18 -8.70 4.89
N GLU A 255 8.85 -9.93 4.49
CA GLU A 255 9.29 -10.55 3.22
C GLU A 255 8.11 -10.93 2.33
N HIS A 256 6.87 -10.61 2.71
CA HIS A 256 5.67 -10.90 1.95
C HIS A 256 4.74 -9.69 1.94
N VAL A 257 4.16 -9.40 0.77
CA VAL A 257 3.18 -8.33 0.61
C VAL A 257 1.89 -8.84 -0.01
N LYS A 258 0.81 -8.15 0.28
CA LYS A 258 -0.38 -8.10 -0.58
C LYS A 258 -0.31 -6.79 -1.37
N ILE A 259 -0.18 -6.89 -2.69
CA ILE A 259 -0.18 -5.75 -3.60
C ILE A 259 -1.62 -5.32 -3.81
N PHE A 260 -2.02 -4.28 -3.10
CA PHE A 260 -3.23 -3.54 -3.46
C PHE A 260 -2.87 -2.59 -4.60
N TRP A 261 -3.76 -2.42 -5.55
CA TRP A 261 -3.50 -1.59 -6.72
C TRP A 261 -4.80 -1.15 -7.38
N GLY A 262 -4.70 -0.19 -8.29
CA GLY A 262 -5.85 0.26 -9.04
C GLY A 262 -5.49 1.28 -10.11
N VAL A 263 -6.52 1.67 -10.83
CA VAL A 263 -6.45 2.70 -11.87
C VAL A 263 -7.38 3.85 -11.53
N ALA A 264 -7.09 5.03 -12.06
CA ALA A 264 -7.98 6.16 -11.96
C ALA A 264 -8.01 6.97 -13.25
N ASN A 265 -9.16 7.54 -13.57
CA ASN A 265 -9.35 8.42 -14.72
C ASN A 265 -9.82 9.79 -14.22
N GLU A 266 -9.31 10.86 -14.82
CA GLU A 266 -9.87 12.19 -14.63
C GLU A 266 -11.32 12.22 -15.14
N VAL A 267 -12.24 12.86 -14.40
CA VAL A 267 -13.63 13.03 -14.85
C VAL A 267 -13.64 13.72 -16.22
N GLY A 268 -14.20 13.04 -17.22
CA GLY A 268 -14.20 13.49 -18.61
C GLY A 268 -13.01 12.99 -19.45
N TYR A 269 -12.20 12.07 -18.92
CA TYR A 269 -11.21 11.32 -19.69
C TYR A 269 -11.86 10.66 -20.91
N ARG A 270 -11.19 10.73 -22.06
CA ARG A 270 -11.75 10.33 -23.37
C ARG A 270 -11.12 9.07 -23.98
N GLY A 271 -10.20 8.44 -23.26
CA GLY A 271 -9.60 7.17 -23.66
C GLY A 271 -10.41 5.97 -23.14
N ALA A 272 -9.71 4.87 -22.92
CA ALA A 272 -10.25 3.66 -22.30
C ALA A 272 -10.96 3.94 -20.94
N ASP A 273 -12.02 3.19 -20.67
CA ASP A 273 -12.68 3.21 -19.37
C ASP A 273 -11.82 2.53 -18.29
N LEU A 274 -12.26 2.59 -17.03
CA LEU A 274 -11.49 2.08 -15.90
C LEU A 274 -11.30 0.56 -15.98
N GLU A 275 -12.32 -0.18 -16.40
CA GLU A 275 -12.28 -1.62 -16.57
C GLU A 275 -11.27 -2.05 -17.65
N GLU A 276 -11.25 -1.36 -18.79
CA GLU A 276 -10.27 -1.61 -19.84
C GLU A 276 -8.84 -1.25 -19.38
N CYS A 277 -8.69 -0.10 -18.72
CA CYS A 277 -7.41 0.31 -18.14
C CYS A 277 -6.88 -0.74 -17.15
N LEU A 278 -7.72 -1.19 -16.22
CA LEU A 278 -7.38 -2.20 -15.22
C LEU A 278 -6.95 -3.52 -15.87
N ARG A 279 -7.69 -4.00 -16.88
CA ARG A 279 -7.37 -5.23 -17.61
C ARG A 279 -6.01 -5.16 -18.29
N VAL A 280 -5.62 -4.01 -18.82
CA VAL A 280 -4.31 -3.82 -19.45
C VAL A 280 -3.20 -3.87 -18.41
N GLU A 281 -3.34 -3.15 -17.30
CA GLU A 281 -2.34 -3.16 -16.23
C GLU A 281 -2.24 -4.54 -15.55
N GLU A 282 -3.34 -5.29 -15.41
CA GLU A 282 -3.34 -6.65 -14.86
C GLU A 282 -2.42 -7.59 -15.65
N MET A 283 -2.41 -7.48 -16.99
CA MET A 283 -1.51 -8.28 -17.82
C MET A 283 -0.04 -8.01 -17.52
N VAL A 284 0.33 -6.76 -17.22
CA VAL A 284 1.69 -6.36 -16.85
C VAL A 284 2.10 -7.03 -15.54
N TYR A 285 1.24 -6.96 -14.52
CA TYR A 285 1.47 -7.64 -13.24
C TYR A 285 1.65 -9.15 -13.41
N LEU A 286 0.81 -9.79 -14.21
CA LEU A 286 0.87 -11.23 -14.42
C LEU A 286 2.17 -11.69 -15.13
N GLU A 287 2.83 -10.80 -15.88
CA GLU A 287 4.17 -11.06 -16.42
C GLU A 287 5.28 -10.89 -15.38
N ASP A 288 5.15 -9.96 -14.43
CA ASP A 288 6.13 -9.73 -13.36
C ASP A 288 6.14 -10.87 -12.32
N ILE A 289 4.97 -11.33 -11.87
CA ILE A 289 4.82 -12.24 -10.71
C ILE A 289 5.74 -13.47 -10.81
N PRO A 290 5.78 -14.24 -11.92
CA PRO A 290 6.60 -15.44 -12.00
C PRO A 290 8.10 -15.19 -11.92
N ILE A 291 8.55 -13.94 -12.10
CA ILE A 291 9.96 -13.54 -11.96
C ILE A 291 10.21 -13.06 -10.53
N VAL A 292 9.33 -12.17 -10.03
CA VAL A 292 9.46 -11.54 -8.72
C VAL A 292 9.39 -12.57 -7.59
N GLU A 293 8.55 -13.59 -7.71
CA GLU A 293 8.38 -14.62 -6.66
C GLU A 293 9.68 -15.40 -6.33
N PHE A 294 10.68 -15.37 -7.22
CA PHE A 294 11.95 -16.07 -7.06
C PHE A 294 13.15 -15.14 -6.79
N ILE A 295 12.92 -13.84 -6.56
CA ILE A 295 13.98 -12.90 -6.21
C ILE A 295 14.52 -13.24 -4.81
N GLU A 296 15.85 -13.32 -4.71
CA GLU A 296 16.58 -13.51 -3.46
C GLU A 296 17.73 -12.48 -3.37
N PRO A 297 17.82 -11.69 -2.29
CA PRO A 297 16.94 -11.70 -1.12
C PRO A 297 15.53 -11.16 -1.41
N ARG A 298 14.54 -11.65 -0.68
CA ARG A 298 13.11 -11.27 -0.82
C ARG A 298 12.81 -9.83 -0.43
N GLU A 299 13.75 -9.13 0.22
CA GLU A 299 13.65 -7.71 0.54
C GLU A 299 15.04 -7.08 0.42
N ILE A 300 15.12 -5.75 0.32
CA ILE A 300 16.37 -4.99 0.24
C ILE A 300 17.33 -5.44 1.36
N PRO A 301 18.56 -5.86 1.02
CA PRO A 301 19.55 -6.34 1.99
C PRO A 301 20.18 -5.16 2.76
N TRP A 302 19.39 -4.51 3.62
CA TRP A 302 19.80 -3.29 4.31
C TRP A 302 21.06 -3.45 5.15
N ASP A 303 21.21 -4.63 5.77
CA ASP A 303 22.33 -4.96 6.64
C ASP A 303 23.50 -5.59 5.86
N SER A 304 23.48 -5.46 4.52
CA SER A 304 24.53 -5.90 3.59
C SER A 304 24.80 -7.40 3.63
N GLU A 305 23.74 -8.18 3.82
CA GLU A 305 23.76 -9.65 3.78
C GLU A 305 24.13 -10.17 2.38
N PHE A 306 23.76 -9.40 1.35
CA PHE A 306 24.05 -9.66 -0.05
C PHE A 306 24.69 -8.43 -0.70
N GLN A 307 25.58 -8.68 -1.66
CA GLN A 307 26.19 -7.63 -2.47
C GLN A 307 25.47 -7.50 -3.81
N GLU A 308 24.96 -6.31 -4.08
CA GLU A 308 24.33 -5.94 -5.36
C GLU A 308 25.20 -4.91 -6.08
N PHE A 309 25.15 -4.90 -7.42
CA PHE A 309 25.92 -3.99 -8.27
C PHE A 309 24.97 -3.19 -9.14
N SER A 310 24.92 -1.88 -8.91
CA SER A 310 24.06 -0.98 -9.68
C SER A 310 24.76 -0.39 -10.90
N VAL A 311 23.97 -0.16 -11.94
CA VAL A 311 24.31 0.51 -13.20
C VAL A 311 23.45 1.78 -13.38
N PRO A 312 23.72 2.63 -14.38
CA PRO A 312 22.97 3.88 -14.55
C PRO A 312 21.44 3.73 -14.71
N ALA A 313 20.96 2.59 -15.21
CA ALA A 313 19.53 2.31 -15.33
C ALA A 313 18.82 2.19 -13.96
N ASP A 314 19.56 1.87 -12.90
CA ASP A 314 19.01 1.68 -11.54
C ASP A 314 18.86 3.00 -10.77
N LEU A 315 19.06 4.15 -11.44
CA LEU A 315 19.09 5.45 -10.76
C LEU A 315 17.79 5.76 -10.01
N PHE A 316 16.64 5.30 -10.53
CA PHE A 316 15.36 5.45 -9.84
C PHE A 316 15.32 4.61 -8.56
N THR A 317 15.62 3.31 -8.67
CA THR A 317 15.74 2.36 -7.55
C THR A 317 16.69 2.86 -6.47
N LEU A 318 17.86 3.38 -6.84
CA LEU A 318 18.83 3.94 -5.90
C LEU A 318 18.28 5.17 -5.15
N ASN A 319 17.50 6.03 -5.81
CA ASN A 319 16.85 7.16 -5.13
C ASN A 319 15.69 6.71 -4.25
N TYR A 320 14.95 5.67 -4.63
CA TYR A 320 13.96 5.04 -3.77
C TYR A 320 14.60 4.49 -2.48
N ARG A 321 15.69 3.72 -2.57
CA ARG A 321 16.42 3.23 -1.39
C ARG A 321 16.91 4.37 -0.49
N ARG A 322 17.35 5.49 -1.07
CA ARG A 322 17.71 6.71 -0.31
C ARG A 322 16.50 7.32 0.41
N SER A 323 15.34 7.38 -0.25
CA SER A 323 14.09 7.88 0.35
C SER A 323 13.59 6.98 1.50
N PHE A 324 13.72 5.66 1.38
CA PHE A 324 13.39 4.73 2.47
C PHE A 324 14.44 4.83 3.60
N THR A 325 15.72 5.05 3.28
CA THR A 325 16.73 5.33 4.31
C THR A 325 16.43 6.61 5.10
N GLU A 326 15.95 7.67 4.43
CA GLU A 326 15.46 8.89 5.08
C GLU A 326 14.28 8.60 6.02
N LEU A 327 13.32 7.77 5.59
CA LEU A 327 12.22 7.31 6.45
C LEU A 327 12.74 6.61 7.72
N MET A 328 13.70 5.69 7.56
CA MET A 328 14.36 5.00 8.68
C MET A 328 15.03 5.96 9.65
N ASN A 329 15.68 7.01 9.14
CA ASN A 329 16.32 8.03 9.98
C ASN A 329 15.29 8.83 10.79
N ARG A 330 14.15 9.22 10.18
CA ARG A 330 13.07 9.93 10.89
C ARG A 330 12.49 9.13 12.06
N VAL A 331 12.40 7.80 11.92
CA VAL A 331 11.99 6.91 13.03
C VAL A 331 13.06 6.86 14.10
N LYS A 332 14.32 6.66 13.70
CA LYS A 332 15.46 6.55 14.61
C LYS A 332 15.64 7.80 15.48
N ASP A 333 15.47 8.98 14.89
CA ASP A 333 15.73 10.25 15.54
C ASP A 333 14.53 10.76 16.36
N GLY A 334 13.42 10.00 16.40
CA GLY A 334 12.26 10.30 17.24
C GLY A 334 11.47 11.53 16.80
N SER A 335 11.60 11.97 15.54
CA SER A 335 10.93 13.17 15.05
C SER A 335 9.40 12.95 15.01
N HIS A 336 8.73 13.44 16.05
CA HIS A 336 7.33 13.85 16.00
C HIS A 336 7.28 15.11 15.13
N VAL A 337 6.81 14.99 13.89
CA VAL A 337 6.38 16.18 13.15
C VAL A 337 5.01 16.55 13.70
N ASN A 338 5.01 17.29 14.82
CA ASN A 338 3.90 18.17 15.18
C ASN A 338 4.19 19.52 14.50
N GLU A 339 3.74 19.66 13.27
CA GLU A 339 3.40 20.94 12.64
C GLU A 339 2.00 20.67 12.08
N PHE A 340 0.88 21.21 12.56
CA PHE A 340 0.59 22.61 12.84
C PHE A 340 -0.47 22.78 13.95
N VAL A 341 -0.38 23.93 14.63
CA VAL A 341 -1.45 24.58 15.40
C VAL A 341 -2.49 25.17 14.47
#